data_AF-A0A8C1PBU1-F1
#
_entry.id   AF-A0A8C1PBU1-F1
#
_cell.length_a   1.000
_cell.length_b   1.000
_cell.length_c   1.000
_cell.angle_alpha   90.00
_cell.angle_beta   90.00
_cell.angle_gamma   90.00
#
_symmetry.space_group_name_H-M   'P 1'
#
loop_
_entity.id
_entity.type
_entity.pdbx_description
1 polymer ?
#
loop_
_entity_poly.entity_id
_entity_poly.type
_entity_poly.pdbx_seq_one_letter_code
_entity_poly.pdbx_strand_id
1 'polypeptide(L)'
;MCQGDAASKQRTEGSLKEAGKLFLKHTTFHGVRHVFLSGSYPRRVAWLLAFLTALALLFTWSSNRVRYLLSSPVYTKAHMVYAKRLVFPAVTICNQNILLPRRMKKPDIFNAGRWLGLFGKNWQVSPVVREALASHPSMRQLLDRLGHQLEEMLLYCRFQGQLCGPRNFSTIFTRYGKCYTFNSGQDGRPLLITMMGGMGNGLELMLDIQQDEYLPVWGETDETSFEAGIKVQIHTQDEPPFIDQLGFGVAPGFQTFVSCQEQRLTYLPPPWGDCKATAMDSDFFSTYSITACRIDCETRYLVENCNCRMVHIPGDAPYCTPEQYKECADPALDFLVERDNDYCVCETPCNMTRYGKELSFVKIPSKASAKYLAKKYNKTEQYIAENILVLDIFFEALNYETIEQKKAYELAGLLGDIGGQMGLFIGASILTILELFDYLYEVRPP
;
A
#
# COMPACT_ATOMS: atom_id res chain seq x y z
N MET A 1 60.36 -30.50 54.13
CA MET A 1 59.49 -29.61 53.33
C MET A 1 58.22 -30.37 53.01
N CYS A 2 57.15 -30.21 53.81
CA CYS A 2 55.75 -30.63 53.53
C CYS A 2 54.84 -30.26 54.74
N GLN A 3 54.99 -29.04 55.29
CA GLN A 3 54.11 -28.52 56.35
C GLN A 3 53.51 -27.14 55.99
N GLY A 4 53.86 -26.57 54.84
CA GLY A 4 53.34 -25.27 54.37
C GLY A 4 51.96 -25.32 53.72
N ASP A 5 51.61 -26.42 53.06
CA ASP A 5 50.37 -26.50 52.27
C ASP A 5 49.12 -26.68 53.12
N ALA A 6 49.18 -27.43 54.23
CA ALA A 6 48.01 -27.63 55.10
C ALA A 6 47.61 -26.37 55.88
N ALA A 7 48.60 -25.59 56.34
CA ALA A 7 48.39 -24.34 57.08
C ALA A 7 47.91 -23.20 56.16
N SER A 8 48.41 -23.13 54.93
CA SER A 8 47.89 -22.22 53.89
C SER A 8 46.42 -22.54 53.61
N LYS A 9 46.09 -23.80 53.31
CA LYS A 9 44.74 -24.27 52.98
C LYS A 9 43.72 -24.05 54.11
N GLN A 10 44.11 -24.26 55.37
CA GLN A 10 43.27 -23.96 56.54
C GLN A 10 43.04 -22.45 56.76
N ARG A 11 44.03 -21.60 56.44
CA ARG A 11 43.90 -20.13 56.56
C ARG A 11 42.99 -19.57 55.47
N THR A 12 43.08 -20.08 54.24
CA THR A 12 42.16 -19.74 53.15
C THR A 12 40.75 -20.25 53.43
N GLU A 13 40.57 -21.48 53.93
CA GLU A 13 39.25 -22.02 54.33
C GLU A 13 38.60 -21.23 55.48
N GLY A 14 39.38 -20.74 56.44
CA GLY A 14 38.91 -19.87 57.52
C GLY A 14 38.44 -18.52 56.99
N SER A 15 39.25 -17.88 56.13
CA SER A 15 38.92 -16.60 55.49
C SER A 15 37.65 -16.69 54.63
N LEU A 16 37.47 -17.80 53.90
CA LEU A 16 36.32 -18.01 53.01
C LEU A 16 35.01 -18.23 53.80
N LYS A 17 35.09 -18.95 54.93
CA LYS A 17 33.95 -19.14 55.84
C LYS A 17 33.56 -17.85 56.57
N GLU A 18 34.53 -16.99 56.89
CA GLU A 18 34.26 -15.67 57.48
C GLU A 18 33.69 -14.68 56.47
N ALA A 19 34.26 -14.61 55.27
CA ALA A 19 33.74 -13.79 54.16
C ALA A 19 32.30 -14.19 53.81
N GLY A 20 32.01 -15.49 53.69
CA GLY A 20 30.65 -15.98 53.43
C GLY A 20 29.66 -15.63 54.55
N LYS A 21 30.07 -15.72 55.83
CA LYS A 21 29.22 -15.31 56.95
C LYS A 21 28.99 -13.80 56.99
N LEU A 22 29.98 -13.00 56.61
CA LEU A 22 29.88 -11.55 56.52
C LEU A 22 28.91 -11.15 55.40
N PHE A 23 29.07 -11.74 54.21
CA PHE A 23 28.18 -11.55 53.07
C PHE A 23 26.73 -11.91 53.42
N LEU A 24 26.49 -13.07 54.04
CA LEU A 24 25.15 -13.52 54.43
C LEU A 24 24.47 -12.60 55.48
N LYS A 25 25.24 -11.83 56.24
CA LYS A 25 24.71 -10.85 57.21
C LYS A 25 24.35 -9.52 56.55
N HIS A 26 25.10 -9.11 55.54
CA HIS A 26 24.94 -7.81 54.87
C HIS A 26 24.22 -7.88 53.53
N THR A 27 23.96 -9.08 53.00
CA THR A 27 23.31 -9.25 51.71
C THR A 27 21.92 -8.63 51.68
N THR A 28 21.65 -7.94 50.56
CA THR A 28 20.34 -7.38 50.25
C THR A 28 19.35 -8.44 49.74
N PHE A 29 19.78 -9.69 49.50
CA PHE A 29 18.87 -10.77 49.14
C PHE A 29 17.93 -11.13 50.31
N HIS A 30 16.63 -10.99 50.07
CA HIS A 30 15.62 -11.40 51.03
C HIS A 30 15.58 -12.94 51.15
N GLY A 31 15.49 -13.44 52.38
CA GLY A 31 15.37 -14.88 52.65
C GLY A 31 16.70 -15.62 52.79
N VAL A 32 17.77 -15.22 52.09
CA VAL A 32 19.08 -15.93 52.10
C VAL A 32 19.68 -16.00 53.51
N ARG A 33 19.61 -14.91 54.29
CA ARG A 33 20.07 -14.91 55.69
C ARG A 33 19.32 -15.92 56.57
N HIS A 34 18.04 -16.19 56.30
CA HIS A 34 17.21 -17.10 57.10
C HIS A 34 17.43 -18.58 56.74
N VAL A 35 17.97 -18.83 55.56
CA VAL A 35 18.41 -20.17 55.14
C VAL A 35 19.71 -20.56 55.87
N PHE A 36 20.68 -19.63 55.96
CA PHE A 36 22.03 -19.96 56.42
C PHE A 36 22.37 -19.54 57.86
N LEU A 37 21.81 -18.44 58.40
CA LEU A 37 22.23 -17.89 59.70
C LEU A 37 21.29 -18.21 60.87
N SER A 38 19.98 -18.41 60.67
CA SER A 38 18.99 -18.44 61.77
C SER A 38 18.19 -19.76 61.89
N GLY A 39 17.80 -20.10 63.13
CA GLY A 39 16.70 -21.05 63.43
C GLY A 39 17.02 -22.56 63.54
N SER A 40 15.98 -23.30 63.94
CA SER A 40 15.92 -24.78 63.97
C SER A 40 15.90 -25.38 62.56
N TYR A 41 16.32 -26.63 62.42
CA TYR A 41 16.36 -27.34 61.14
C TYR A 41 15.08 -27.22 60.29
N PRO A 42 13.85 -27.44 60.82
CA PRO A 42 12.63 -27.31 60.01
C PRO A 42 12.38 -25.89 59.50
N ARG A 43 12.75 -24.85 60.26
CA ARG A 43 12.62 -23.46 59.84
C ARG A 43 13.53 -23.14 58.66
N ARG A 44 14.77 -23.66 58.66
CA ARG A 44 15.71 -23.48 57.54
C ARG A 44 15.22 -24.15 56.27
N VAL A 45 14.66 -25.35 56.39
CA VAL A 45 14.06 -26.07 55.26
C VAL A 45 12.87 -25.30 54.67
N ALA A 46 11.99 -24.75 55.51
CA ALA A 46 10.85 -23.96 55.04
C ALA A 46 11.30 -22.68 54.30
N TRP A 47 12.29 -21.95 54.81
CA TRP A 47 12.85 -20.77 54.13
C TRP A 47 13.58 -21.13 52.84
N LEU A 48 14.27 -22.28 52.80
CA LEU A 48 14.92 -22.76 51.59
C LEU A 48 13.89 -23.08 50.50
N LEU A 49 12.81 -23.79 50.84
CA LEU A 49 11.73 -24.09 49.89
C LEU A 49 11.08 -22.81 49.38
N ALA A 50 10.76 -21.86 50.27
CA ALA A 50 10.16 -20.58 49.88
C ALA A 50 11.09 -19.74 48.98
N PHE A 51 12.40 -19.76 49.24
CA PHE A 51 13.37 -19.06 48.40
C PHE A 51 13.50 -19.71 47.02
N LEU A 52 13.57 -21.05 46.96
CA LEU A 52 13.64 -21.79 45.70
C LEU A 52 12.37 -21.62 44.86
N THR A 53 11.18 -21.60 45.48
CA THR A 53 9.94 -21.33 44.75
C THR A 53 9.88 -19.90 44.23
N ALA A 54 10.28 -18.91 45.02
CA ALA A 54 10.37 -17.52 44.59
C ALA A 54 11.35 -17.34 43.41
N LEU A 55 12.50 -18.02 43.47
CA LEU A 55 13.49 -18.02 42.40
C LEU A 55 12.96 -18.70 41.11
N ALA A 56 12.28 -19.84 41.25
CA ALA A 56 11.66 -20.53 40.11
C ALA A 56 10.57 -19.68 39.44
N LEU A 57 9.72 -19.01 40.23
CA LEU A 57 8.71 -18.09 39.72
C LEU A 57 9.35 -16.90 39.01
N LEU A 58 10.38 -16.29 39.60
CA LEU A 58 11.12 -15.20 38.97
C LEU A 58 11.66 -15.60 37.60
N PHE A 59 12.36 -16.73 37.49
CA PHE A 59 12.93 -17.18 36.22
C PHE A 59 11.87 -17.53 35.18
N THR A 60 10.80 -18.22 35.58
CA THR A 60 9.71 -18.59 34.65
C THR A 60 8.98 -17.36 34.11
N TRP A 61 8.68 -16.38 34.95
CA TRP A 61 7.99 -15.15 34.56
C TRP A 61 8.88 -14.19 33.77
N SER A 62 10.15 -14.04 34.18
CA SER A 62 11.14 -13.26 33.42
C SER A 62 11.38 -13.88 32.05
N SER A 63 11.52 -15.20 31.96
CA SER A 63 11.66 -15.90 30.68
C SER A 63 10.42 -15.72 29.81
N ASN A 64 9.21 -15.75 30.38
CA ASN A 64 7.98 -15.47 29.64
C ASN A 64 7.98 -14.04 29.06
N ARG A 65 8.36 -13.03 29.85
CA ARG A 65 8.42 -11.63 29.38
C ARG A 65 9.49 -11.41 28.30
N VAL A 66 10.63 -12.08 28.42
CA VAL A 66 11.67 -12.07 27.38
C VAL A 66 11.14 -12.71 26.09
N ARG A 67 10.51 -13.89 26.17
CA ARG A 67 9.90 -14.53 24.99
C ARG A 67 8.81 -13.66 24.37
N TYR A 68 8.02 -12.99 25.19
CA TYR A 68 7.01 -12.05 24.72
C TYR A 68 7.65 -10.89 23.96
N LEU A 69 8.73 -10.27 24.46
CA LEU A 69 9.45 -9.24 23.70
C LEU A 69 10.02 -9.79 22.38
N LEU A 70 10.57 -11.00 22.38
CA LEU A 70 11.12 -11.65 21.18
C LEU A 70 10.05 -11.99 20.14
N SER A 71 8.79 -12.14 20.55
CA SER A 71 7.66 -12.26 19.61
C SER A 71 7.24 -10.94 18.95
N SER A 72 7.93 -9.83 19.24
CA SER A 72 7.70 -8.50 18.65
C SER A 72 6.22 -8.07 18.65
N PRO A 73 5.55 -8.02 19.82
CA PRO A 73 4.11 -7.84 19.89
C PRO A 73 3.72 -6.42 19.45
N VAL A 74 2.66 -6.33 18.66
CA VAL A 74 2.13 -5.07 18.10
C VAL A 74 0.65 -4.91 18.44
N TYR A 75 0.21 -3.66 18.54
CA TYR A 75 -1.21 -3.32 18.58
C TYR A 75 -1.52 -2.17 17.62
N THR A 76 -2.76 -2.09 17.17
CA THR A 76 -3.22 -1.05 16.24
C THR A 76 -3.96 0.03 17.01
N LYS A 77 -3.61 1.29 16.76
CA LYS A 77 -4.30 2.47 17.28
C LYS A 77 -5.02 3.16 16.13
N ALA A 78 -6.35 3.13 16.16
CA ALA A 78 -7.21 3.87 15.23
C ALA A 78 -7.80 5.10 15.93
N HIS A 79 -7.70 6.27 15.30
CA HIS A 79 -8.38 7.47 15.79
C HIS A 79 -8.69 8.45 14.65
N MET A 80 -9.80 9.19 14.82
CA MET A 80 -10.24 10.23 13.90
C MET A 80 -9.62 11.58 14.29
N VAL A 81 -9.03 12.26 13.33
CA VAL A 81 -8.42 13.58 13.52
C VAL A 81 -9.15 14.61 12.67
N TYR A 82 -9.60 15.70 13.30
CA TYR A 82 -10.21 16.83 12.59
C TYR A 82 -9.13 17.65 11.86
N ALA A 83 -9.34 17.92 10.58
CA ALA A 83 -8.49 18.76 9.76
C ALA A 83 -9.23 20.04 9.36
N LYS A 84 -8.52 21.18 9.34
CA LYS A 84 -9.09 22.43 8.81
C LYS A 84 -9.10 22.46 7.28
N ARG A 85 -8.16 21.73 6.66
CA ARG A 85 -7.93 21.65 5.22
C ARG A 85 -7.48 20.23 4.90
N LEU A 86 -8.04 19.64 3.85
CA LEU A 86 -7.57 18.37 3.30
C LEU A 86 -7.10 18.59 1.86
N VAL A 87 -6.07 17.86 1.43
CA VAL A 87 -5.65 17.87 0.02
C VAL A 87 -6.65 17.00 -0.74
N PHE A 88 -7.18 17.51 -1.84
CA PHE A 88 -8.07 16.73 -2.69
C PHE A 88 -7.24 15.64 -3.38
N PRO A 89 -7.75 14.40 -3.53
CA PRO A 89 -7.01 13.33 -4.21
C PRO A 89 -6.81 13.61 -5.70
N ALA A 90 -5.94 12.81 -6.32
CA ALA A 90 -5.94 12.66 -7.77
C ALA A 90 -7.10 11.76 -8.19
N VAL A 91 -7.82 12.14 -9.24
CA VAL A 91 -8.93 11.35 -9.80
C VAL A 91 -8.60 11.01 -11.23
N THR A 92 -8.26 9.75 -11.48
CA THR A 92 -7.99 9.23 -12.82
C THR A 92 -9.26 8.60 -13.39
N ILE A 93 -9.63 9.00 -14.60
CA ILE A 93 -10.80 8.52 -15.33
C ILE A 93 -10.38 7.95 -16.69
N CYS A 94 -10.96 6.81 -17.06
CA CYS A 94 -10.77 6.17 -18.35
C CYS A 94 -12.14 5.78 -18.93
N ASN A 95 -12.32 5.98 -20.24
CA ASN A 95 -13.43 5.34 -20.93
C ASN A 95 -13.14 3.84 -21.02
N GLN A 96 -14.17 2.99 -20.86
CA GLN A 96 -14.01 1.55 -21.05
C GLN A 96 -13.65 1.20 -22.51
N ASN A 97 -14.12 2.01 -23.46
CA ASN A 97 -13.74 1.86 -24.86
C ASN A 97 -12.37 2.53 -25.12
N ILE A 98 -11.45 1.76 -25.68
CA ILE A 98 -10.04 2.16 -25.83
C ILE A 98 -9.85 3.07 -27.04
N LEU A 99 -10.59 2.83 -28.14
CA LEU A 99 -10.40 3.51 -29.42
C LEU A 99 -11.71 3.87 -30.10
N LEU A 100 -11.71 5.02 -30.78
CA LEU A 100 -12.79 5.53 -31.62
C LEU A 100 -12.67 4.99 -33.06
N PRO A 101 -13.57 4.11 -33.52
CA PRO A 101 -13.57 3.56 -34.88
C PRO A 101 -13.62 4.63 -35.97
N ARG A 102 -14.38 5.72 -35.76
CA ARG A 102 -14.51 6.80 -36.75
C ARG A 102 -13.19 7.50 -37.07
N ARG A 103 -12.22 7.48 -36.16
CA ARG A 103 -10.89 8.09 -36.35
C ARG A 103 -9.87 7.13 -36.97
N MET A 104 -10.23 5.85 -37.12
CA MET A 104 -9.35 4.85 -37.72
C MET A 104 -9.26 5.04 -39.23
N LYS A 105 -8.02 5.13 -39.72
CA LYS A 105 -7.71 5.11 -41.14
C LYS A 105 -7.45 3.66 -41.57
N LYS A 106 -7.48 3.41 -42.88
CA LYS A 106 -7.18 2.07 -43.44
C LYS A 106 -5.87 1.44 -42.93
N PRO A 107 -4.74 2.19 -42.78
CA PRO A 107 -3.52 1.62 -42.22
C PRO A 107 -3.63 1.26 -40.74
N ASP A 108 -4.42 2.00 -39.95
CA ASP A 108 -4.61 1.66 -38.53
C ASP A 108 -5.36 0.35 -38.39
N ILE A 109 -6.43 0.17 -39.16
CA ILE A 109 -7.21 -1.06 -39.20
C ILE A 109 -6.32 -2.22 -39.63
N PHE A 110 -5.45 -2.00 -40.63
CA PHE A 110 -4.52 -3.01 -41.12
C PHE A 110 -3.56 -3.51 -40.03
N ASN A 111 -2.96 -2.60 -39.27
CA ASN A 111 -1.95 -2.94 -38.26
C ASN A 111 -2.55 -3.39 -36.92
N ALA A 112 -3.60 -2.70 -36.46
CA ALA A 112 -4.19 -2.94 -35.15
C ALA A 112 -5.35 -3.93 -35.20
N GLY A 113 -5.93 -4.22 -36.38
CA GLY A 113 -7.12 -5.05 -36.50
C GLY A 113 -6.94 -6.49 -36.01
N ARG A 114 -5.71 -7.04 -36.08
CA ARG A 114 -5.41 -8.37 -35.50
C ARG A 114 -5.38 -8.32 -33.97
N TRP A 115 -4.82 -7.26 -33.37
CA TRP A 115 -4.79 -7.03 -31.92
C TRP A 115 -6.21 -6.79 -31.39
N LEU A 116 -7.00 -5.94 -32.05
CA LEU A 116 -8.40 -5.62 -31.71
C LEU A 116 -9.43 -6.73 -32.00
N GLY A 117 -9.01 -7.91 -32.46
CA GLY A 117 -9.94 -9.00 -32.80
C GLY A 117 -10.85 -8.73 -34.01
N LEU A 118 -10.60 -7.68 -34.80
CA LEU A 118 -11.40 -7.33 -35.99
C LEU A 118 -11.16 -8.28 -37.17
N PHE A 119 -10.01 -8.97 -37.19
CA PHE A 119 -9.64 -9.94 -38.22
C PHE A 119 -9.57 -11.37 -37.66
N GLY A 120 -10.07 -12.34 -38.43
CA GLY A 120 -9.97 -13.76 -38.09
C GLY A 120 -8.52 -14.29 -38.14
N LYS A 121 -8.26 -15.40 -37.44
CA LYS A 121 -6.92 -16.03 -37.34
C LYS A 121 -6.27 -16.38 -38.69
N ASN A 122 -7.06 -16.55 -39.75
CA ASN A 122 -6.61 -16.92 -41.09
C ASN A 122 -6.52 -15.74 -42.07
N TRP A 123 -6.51 -14.50 -41.57
CA TRP A 123 -6.41 -13.31 -42.42
C TRP A 123 -5.05 -13.28 -43.15
N GLN A 124 -5.06 -13.58 -44.44
CA GLN A 124 -3.89 -13.46 -45.31
C GLN A 124 -3.98 -12.23 -46.19
N VAL A 125 -2.97 -11.38 -46.11
CA VAL A 125 -2.86 -10.17 -46.92
C VAL A 125 -1.79 -10.39 -47.98
N SER A 126 -2.12 -10.11 -49.25
CA SER A 126 -1.17 -10.07 -50.36
C SER A 126 0.05 -9.18 -50.03
N PRO A 127 1.27 -9.58 -50.42
CA PRO A 127 2.51 -8.82 -50.15
C PRO A 127 2.42 -7.36 -50.60
N VAL A 128 1.78 -7.10 -51.75
CA VAL A 128 1.63 -5.76 -52.34
C VAL A 128 0.80 -4.83 -51.44
N VAL A 129 -0.26 -5.37 -50.82
CA VAL A 129 -1.12 -4.58 -49.91
C VAL A 129 -0.42 -4.34 -48.57
N ARG A 130 0.41 -5.30 -48.14
CA ARG A 130 1.24 -5.17 -46.93
C ARG A 130 2.28 -4.07 -47.09
N GLU A 131 2.94 -4.01 -48.24
CA GLU A 131 3.93 -2.98 -48.56
C GLU A 131 3.28 -1.60 -48.74
N ALA A 132 2.08 -1.54 -49.33
CA ALA A 132 1.32 -0.30 -49.49
C ALA A 132 0.76 0.27 -48.16
N LEU A 133 0.57 -0.56 -47.13
CA LEU A 133 0.04 -0.17 -45.82
C LEU A 133 1.08 -0.23 -44.70
N ALA A 134 2.36 -0.37 -45.03
CA ALA A 134 3.50 -0.55 -44.13
C ALA A 134 3.86 0.69 -43.26
N SER A 135 2.92 1.59 -42.99
CA SER A 135 3.10 2.53 -41.88
C SER A 135 3.06 1.71 -40.60
N HIS A 136 4.13 1.68 -39.81
CA HIS A 136 4.14 1.04 -38.49
C HIS A 136 4.02 2.15 -37.44
N PRO A 137 2.81 2.67 -37.16
CA PRO A 137 2.66 3.66 -36.10
C PRO A 137 3.06 3.03 -34.77
N SER A 138 3.81 3.78 -33.97
CA SER A 138 4.03 3.39 -32.58
C SER A 138 2.68 3.28 -31.86
N MET A 139 2.55 2.29 -30.97
CA MET A 139 1.29 2.06 -30.25
C MET A 139 0.85 3.31 -29.46
N ARG A 140 1.81 4.09 -28.94
CA ARG A 140 1.53 5.38 -28.29
C ARG A 140 0.83 6.38 -29.19
N GLN A 141 1.34 6.59 -30.40
CA GLN A 141 0.72 7.52 -31.36
C GLN A 141 -0.67 7.05 -31.79
N LEU A 142 -0.86 5.74 -31.88
CA LEU A 142 -2.15 5.13 -32.19
C LEU A 142 -3.16 5.44 -31.07
N LEU A 143 -2.84 5.09 -29.82
CA LEU A 143 -3.71 5.32 -28.66
C LEU A 143 -3.98 6.81 -28.41
N ASP A 144 -2.99 7.68 -28.58
CA ASP A 144 -3.16 9.11 -28.35
C ASP A 144 -4.17 9.75 -29.32
N ARG A 145 -4.12 9.34 -30.59
CA ARG A 145 -4.96 9.88 -31.67
C ARG A 145 -6.35 9.25 -31.71
N LEU A 146 -6.43 7.94 -31.49
CA LEU A 146 -7.66 7.17 -31.60
C LEU A 146 -8.43 7.11 -30.28
N GLY A 147 -7.80 7.35 -29.13
CA GLY A 147 -8.49 7.38 -27.85
C GLY A 147 -9.50 8.53 -27.75
N HIS A 148 -10.46 8.37 -26.83
CA HIS A 148 -11.44 9.42 -26.54
C HIS A 148 -10.77 10.71 -26.10
N GLN A 149 -11.22 11.85 -26.62
CA GLN A 149 -10.71 13.17 -26.23
C GLN A 149 -11.57 13.74 -25.10
N LEU A 150 -10.91 14.25 -24.06
CA LEU A 150 -11.62 14.80 -22.91
C LEU A 150 -12.48 16.01 -23.30
N GLU A 151 -12.07 16.80 -24.28
CA GLU A 151 -12.82 17.94 -24.82
C GLU A 151 -14.20 17.53 -25.38
N GLU A 152 -14.33 16.30 -25.86
CA GLU A 152 -15.58 15.78 -26.43
C GLU A 152 -16.41 15.03 -25.39
N MET A 153 -15.75 14.34 -24.44
CA MET A 153 -16.43 13.66 -23.34
C MET A 153 -16.93 14.61 -22.25
N LEU A 154 -16.17 15.65 -21.92
CA LEU A 154 -16.44 16.53 -20.77
C LEU A 154 -17.44 17.61 -21.13
N LEU A 155 -18.72 17.34 -20.84
CA LEU A 155 -19.81 18.29 -21.06
C LEU A 155 -19.78 19.42 -20.04
N TYR A 156 -19.42 19.12 -18.80
CA TYR A 156 -19.35 20.07 -17.71
C TYR A 156 -18.45 19.58 -16.58
N CYS A 157 -17.78 20.53 -15.90
CA CYS A 157 -16.85 20.27 -14.81
C CYS A 157 -16.94 21.39 -13.77
N ARG A 158 -16.99 20.98 -12.51
CA ARG A 158 -16.96 21.87 -11.36
C ARG A 158 -16.05 21.35 -10.27
N PHE A 159 -15.29 22.25 -9.66
CA PHE A 159 -14.58 21.97 -8.42
C PHE A 159 -14.90 23.08 -7.40
N GLN A 160 -15.47 22.72 -6.24
CA GLN A 160 -15.88 23.69 -5.21
C GLN A 160 -16.79 24.80 -5.74
N GLY A 161 -17.71 24.45 -6.64
CA GLY A 161 -18.59 25.42 -7.27
C GLY A 161 -17.96 26.25 -8.40
N GLN A 162 -16.62 26.23 -8.57
CA GLN A 162 -15.90 26.92 -9.64
C GLN A 162 -15.84 26.06 -10.91
N LEU A 163 -15.95 26.69 -12.08
CA LEU A 163 -15.85 26.01 -13.37
C LEU A 163 -14.43 25.48 -13.60
N CYS A 164 -14.33 24.21 -13.98
CA CYS A 164 -13.12 23.59 -14.50
C CYS A 164 -13.32 23.15 -15.95
N GLY A 165 -12.25 22.69 -16.59
CA GLY A 165 -12.32 22.17 -17.95
C GLY A 165 -11.19 21.19 -18.28
N PRO A 166 -11.05 20.79 -19.54
CA PRO A 166 -10.08 19.77 -19.96
C PRO A 166 -8.63 20.12 -19.59
N ARG A 167 -8.29 21.41 -19.56
CA ARG A 167 -6.95 21.90 -19.18
C ARG A 167 -6.56 21.55 -17.75
N ASN A 168 -7.52 21.30 -16.86
CA ASN A 168 -7.25 20.92 -15.46
C ASN A 168 -6.89 19.43 -15.30
N PHE A 169 -6.97 18.66 -16.37
CA PHE A 169 -6.62 17.25 -16.39
C PHE A 169 -5.29 17.06 -17.10
N SER A 170 -4.48 16.12 -16.61
CA SER A 170 -3.30 15.63 -17.30
C SER A 170 -3.61 14.32 -18.00
N THR A 171 -3.14 14.16 -19.23
CA THR A 171 -3.27 12.90 -19.97
C THR A 171 -2.32 11.85 -19.41
N ILE A 172 -2.84 10.67 -19.12
CA ILE A 172 -2.06 9.50 -18.69
C ILE A 172 -2.48 8.29 -19.49
N PHE A 173 -1.53 7.41 -19.82
CA PHE A 173 -1.84 6.15 -20.49
C PHE A 173 -1.90 5.04 -19.44
N THR A 174 -2.94 4.21 -19.51
CA THR A 174 -3.12 3.02 -18.68
C THR A 174 -3.35 1.79 -19.58
N ARG A 175 -3.67 0.63 -19.01
CA ARG A 175 -4.12 -0.52 -19.81
C ARG A 175 -5.40 -0.23 -20.60
N TYR A 176 -6.28 0.65 -20.13
CA TYR A 176 -7.46 1.13 -20.89
C TYR A 176 -7.13 2.16 -21.99
N GLY A 177 -5.85 2.39 -22.28
CA GLY A 177 -5.41 3.37 -23.27
C GLY A 177 -5.38 4.79 -22.72
N LYS A 178 -5.98 5.74 -23.44
CA LYS A 178 -5.88 7.19 -23.15
C LYS A 178 -6.84 7.59 -22.03
N CYS A 179 -6.28 8.01 -20.90
CA CYS A 179 -7.01 8.38 -19.69
C CYS A 179 -6.63 9.80 -19.21
N TYR A 180 -7.37 10.30 -18.24
CA TYR A 180 -7.23 11.68 -17.76
C TYR A 180 -7.22 11.73 -16.23
N THR A 181 -6.27 12.45 -15.65
CA THR A 181 -6.14 12.61 -14.20
C THR A 181 -6.41 14.06 -13.81
N PHE A 182 -7.45 14.26 -13.01
CA PHE A 182 -7.71 15.53 -12.34
C PHE A 182 -6.79 15.67 -11.12
N ASN A 183 -6.25 16.87 -10.90
CA ASN A 183 -5.44 17.19 -9.72
C ASN A 183 -4.24 16.25 -9.53
N SER A 184 -3.53 15.95 -10.62
CA SER A 184 -2.35 15.07 -10.65
C SER A 184 -1.13 15.63 -9.91
N GLY A 185 -1.07 16.94 -9.66
CA GLY A 185 0.10 17.58 -9.07
C GLY A 185 1.33 17.66 -9.98
N GLN A 186 1.19 17.25 -11.24
CA GLN A 186 2.24 17.32 -12.25
C GLN A 186 2.31 18.72 -12.89
N ASP A 187 3.38 18.97 -13.66
CA ASP A 187 3.63 20.23 -14.38
C ASP A 187 3.72 21.48 -13.49
N GLY A 188 4.15 21.32 -12.24
CA GLY A 188 4.33 22.43 -11.28
C GLY A 188 3.01 23.06 -10.81
N ARG A 189 1.87 22.41 -11.04
CA ARG A 189 0.56 22.90 -10.61
C ARG A 189 0.36 22.67 -9.11
N PRO A 190 -0.18 23.65 -8.37
CA PRO A 190 -0.45 23.47 -6.94
C PRO A 190 -1.58 22.45 -6.73
N LEU A 191 -1.44 21.64 -5.67
CA LEU A 191 -2.47 20.69 -5.28
C LEU A 191 -3.73 21.43 -4.80
N LEU A 192 -4.87 20.98 -5.30
CA LEU A 192 -6.17 21.50 -4.88
C LEU A 192 -6.50 21.01 -3.47
N ILE A 193 -7.12 21.88 -2.67
CA ILE A 193 -7.47 21.60 -1.28
C ILE A 193 -8.97 21.76 -1.06
N THR A 194 -9.53 21.01 -0.13
CA THR A 194 -10.89 21.21 0.38
C THR A 194 -10.93 21.79 1.78
N MET A 195 -11.91 22.66 2.00
CA MET A 195 -12.14 23.42 3.24
C MET A 195 -13.46 23.05 3.92
N MET A 196 -14.30 22.23 3.28
CA MET A 196 -15.59 21.79 3.79
C MET A 196 -15.94 20.41 3.19
N GLY A 197 -16.70 19.61 3.93
CA GLY A 197 -17.27 18.36 3.42
C GLY A 197 -18.52 18.59 2.55
N GLY A 198 -18.99 17.52 1.92
CA GLY A 198 -20.23 17.49 1.13
C GLY A 198 -20.05 17.77 -0.37
N MET A 199 -21.04 17.36 -1.15
CA MET A 199 -20.99 17.32 -2.63
C MET A 199 -20.62 18.65 -3.30
N GLY A 200 -21.09 19.79 -2.78
CA GLY A 200 -20.80 21.11 -3.35
C GLY A 200 -19.35 21.57 -3.22
N ASN A 201 -18.56 20.91 -2.37
CA ASN A 201 -17.16 21.23 -2.07
C ASN A 201 -16.18 20.22 -2.69
N GLY A 202 -16.67 19.34 -3.56
CA GLY A 202 -15.89 18.35 -4.27
C GLY A 202 -15.74 18.63 -5.77
N LEU A 203 -15.46 17.57 -6.51
CA LEU A 203 -15.41 17.52 -7.97
C LEU A 203 -16.76 16.99 -8.50
N GLU A 204 -17.39 17.74 -9.39
CA GLU A 204 -18.62 17.38 -10.10
C GLU A 204 -18.32 17.35 -11.60
N LEU A 205 -18.51 16.20 -12.25
CA LEU A 205 -18.28 16.01 -13.69
C LEU A 205 -19.57 15.54 -14.36
N MET A 206 -19.85 16.05 -15.55
CA MET A 206 -20.84 15.48 -16.46
C MET A 206 -20.11 15.01 -17.72
N LEU A 207 -20.18 13.71 -17.98
CA LEU A 207 -19.44 13.05 -19.06
C LEU A 207 -20.40 12.42 -20.07
N ASP A 208 -20.02 12.48 -21.33
CA ASP A 208 -20.59 11.71 -22.45
C ASP A 208 -19.61 10.57 -22.79
N ILE A 209 -20.04 9.32 -22.64
CA ILE A 209 -19.20 8.16 -22.92
C ILE A 209 -19.12 7.82 -24.41
N GLN A 210 -20.01 8.35 -25.26
CA GLN A 210 -20.00 8.14 -26.71
C GLN A 210 -20.10 6.66 -27.13
N GLN A 211 -21.13 5.93 -26.66
CA GLN A 211 -21.37 4.53 -27.03
C GLN A 211 -21.53 4.31 -28.55
N ASP A 212 -21.95 5.34 -29.30
CA ASP A 212 -22.01 5.33 -30.76
C ASP A 212 -20.64 5.14 -31.43
N GLU A 213 -19.57 5.40 -30.69
CA GLU A 213 -18.18 5.26 -31.12
C GLU A 213 -17.48 4.07 -30.45
N TYR A 214 -18.21 3.12 -29.85
CA TYR A 214 -17.60 1.91 -29.29
C TYR A 214 -17.21 0.94 -30.40
N LEU A 215 -16.10 0.22 -30.18
CA LEU A 215 -15.69 -0.84 -31.09
C LEU A 215 -16.73 -1.97 -31.11
N PRO A 216 -17.19 -2.41 -32.29
CA PRO A 216 -18.06 -3.57 -32.38
C PRO A 216 -17.30 -4.83 -31.96
N VAL A 217 -17.88 -5.59 -31.03
CA VAL A 217 -17.26 -6.81 -30.50
C VAL A 217 -17.59 -8.00 -31.41
N TRP A 218 -16.57 -8.53 -32.10
CA TRP A 218 -16.68 -9.70 -32.99
C TRP A 218 -15.90 -10.94 -32.50
N GLY A 219 -15.23 -10.83 -31.35
CA GLY A 219 -14.50 -11.90 -30.69
C GLY A 219 -14.04 -11.47 -29.29
N GLU A 220 -13.64 -12.43 -28.47
CA GLU A 220 -13.07 -12.18 -27.14
C GLU A 220 -11.57 -11.88 -27.27
N THR A 221 -11.18 -10.68 -26.87
CA THR A 221 -9.80 -10.23 -26.70
C THR A 221 -9.70 -9.42 -25.40
N ASP A 222 -8.50 -9.29 -24.84
CA ASP A 222 -8.28 -8.57 -23.57
C ASP A 222 -8.67 -7.07 -23.65
N GLU A 223 -8.74 -6.55 -24.89
CA GLU A 223 -8.99 -5.14 -25.21
C GLU A 223 -10.45 -4.84 -25.56
N THR A 224 -11.28 -5.86 -25.77
CA THR A 224 -12.70 -5.71 -26.12
C THR A 224 -13.58 -5.96 -24.91
N SER A 225 -14.15 -4.90 -24.33
CA SER A 225 -15.06 -5.01 -23.19
C SER A 225 -16.53 -5.01 -23.60
N PHE A 226 -17.36 -5.83 -22.94
CA PHE A 226 -18.82 -5.80 -23.07
C PHE A 226 -19.50 -4.68 -22.25
N GLU A 227 -18.72 -3.99 -21.42
CA GLU A 227 -19.20 -2.98 -20.48
C GLU A 227 -19.25 -1.60 -21.13
N ALA A 228 -20.25 -0.79 -20.78
CA ALA A 228 -20.35 0.61 -21.15
C ALA A 228 -20.32 1.50 -19.91
N GLY A 229 -19.50 2.55 -19.95
CA GLY A 229 -19.25 3.42 -18.82
C GLY A 229 -17.79 3.85 -18.74
N ILE A 230 -17.40 4.32 -17.57
CA ILE A 230 -16.03 4.73 -17.28
C ILE A 230 -15.49 3.96 -16.07
N LYS A 231 -14.18 3.78 -16.02
CA LYS A 231 -13.45 3.37 -14.82
C LYS A 231 -12.86 4.60 -14.16
N VAL A 232 -12.89 4.61 -12.84
CA VAL A 232 -12.40 5.70 -12.01
C VAL A 232 -11.51 5.16 -10.91
N GLN A 233 -10.37 5.79 -10.69
CA GLN A 233 -9.50 5.53 -9.54
C GLN A 233 -9.24 6.83 -8.78
N ILE A 234 -9.41 6.76 -7.46
CA ILE A 234 -9.06 7.83 -6.54
C ILE A 234 -7.78 7.41 -5.83
N HIS A 235 -6.72 8.21 -5.95
CA HIS A 235 -5.40 7.89 -5.44
C HIS A 235 -4.66 9.15 -4.98
N THR A 236 -3.52 8.94 -4.31
CA THR A 236 -2.61 10.05 -3.96
C THR A 236 -1.84 10.52 -5.19
N GLN A 237 -1.36 11.75 -5.19
CA GLN A 237 -0.60 12.30 -6.32
C GLN A 237 0.75 11.62 -6.54
N ASP A 238 1.35 11.10 -5.46
CA ASP A 238 2.63 10.39 -5.51
C ASP A 238 2.48 8.94 -6.02
N GLU A 239 1.26 8.44 -6.10
CA GLU A 239 0.96 7.08 -6.53
C GLU A 239 0.49 7.06 -7.99
N PRO A 240 1.13 6.28 -8.88
CA PRO A 240 0.66 6.13 -10.25
C PRO A 240 -0.69 5.37 -10.30
N PRO A 241 -1.58 5.71 -11.24
CA PRO A 241 -2.84 4.99 -11.37
C PRO A 241 -2.62 3.57 -11.89
N PHE A 242 -3.35 2.63 -11.28
CA PHE A 242 -3.40 1.21 -11.60
C PHE A 242 -4.88 0.78 -11.69
N ILE A 243 -5.56 1.44 -12.62
CA ILE A 243 -7.02 1.55 -12.69
C ILE A 243 -7.72 0.27 -13.17
N ASP A 244 -7.00 -0.59 -13.89
CA ASP A 244 -7.43 -1.92 -14.33
C ASP A 244 -7.72 -2.83 -13.14
N GLN A 245 -6.93 -2.74 -12.06
CA GLN A 245 -7.12 -3.56 -10.86
C GLN A 245 -7.79 -2.82 -9.71
N LEU A 246 -7.48 -1.53 -9.51
CA LEU A 246 -7.93 -0.76 -8.34
C LEU A 246 -9.07 0.22 -8.64
N GLY A 247 -9.46 0.36 -9.91
CA GLY A 247 -10.53 1.24 -10.35
C GLY A 247 -11.93 0.69 -10.09
N PHE A 248 -12.88 1.57 -9.81
CA PHE A 248 -14.31 1.26 -9.73
C PHE A 248 -15.04 1.74 -10.99
N GLY A 249 -16.11 1.05 -11.37
CA GLY A 249 -16.92 1.41 -12.54
C GLY A 249 -17.99 2.46 -12.22
N VAL A 250 -18.27 3.34 -13.17
CA VAL A 250 -19.37 4.32 -13.11
C VAL A 250 -20.20 4.18 -14.38
N ALA A 251 -21.49 3.90 -14.18
CA ALA A 251 -22.43 3.61 -15.27
C ALA A 251 -23.05 4.88 -15.88
N PRO A 252 -23.36 4.89 -17.19
CA PRO A 252 -24.20 5.90 -17.81
C PRO A 252 -25.65 5.85 -17.31
N GLY A 253 -26.36 6.96 -17.42
CA GLY A 253 -27.75 7.09 -16.95
C GLY A 253 -27.89 7.31 -15.44
N PHE A 254 -26.78 7.49 -14.74
CA PHE A 254 -26.74 7.73 -13.30
C PHE A 254 -25.86 8.94 -12.94
N GLN A 255 -26.27 9.62 -11.87
CA GLN A 255 -25.42 10.51 -11.10
C GLN A 255 -24.89 9.71 -9.92
N THR A 256 -23.58 9.48 -9.90
CA THR A 256 -22.89 8.67 -8.89
C THR A 256 -22.20 9.58 -7.89
N PHE A 257 -22.57 9.46 -6.63
CA PHE A 257 -21.94 10.15 -5.50
C PHE A 257 -20.91 9.22 -4.85
N VAL A 258 -19.67 9.70 -4.77
CA VAL A 258 -18.55 9.00 -4.16
C VAL A 258 -18.10 9.81 -2.94
N SER A 259 -18.63 9.42 -1.79
CA SER A 259 -18.25 10.00 -0.50
C SER A 259 -16.92 9.40 -0.06
N CYS A 260 -15.90 10.23 0.10
CA CYS A 260 -14.54 9.83 0.41
C CYS A 260 -14.15 10.15 1.86
N GLN A 261 -13.28 9.31 2.42
CA GLN A 261 -12.61 9.54 3.70
C GLN A 261 -11.11 9.26 3.55
N GLU A 262 -10.27 10.22 3.91
CA GLU A 262 -8.81 10.05 3.91
C GLU A 262 -8.40 9.17 5.09
N GLN A 263 -7.65 8.11 4.82
CA GLN A 263 -7.10 7.19 5.81
C GLN A 263 -5.58 7.21 5.70
N ARG A 264 -4.88 7.52 6.78
CA ARG A 264 -3.41 7.49 6.87
C ARG A 264 -2.99 6.26 7.66
N LEU A 265 -2.27 5.37 6.99
CA LEU A 265 -1.83 4.11 7.54
C LEU A 265 -0.33 4.17 7.79
N THR A 266 0.07 3.81 9.02
CA THR A 266 1.47 3.68 9.41
C THR A 266 1.72 2.28 9.94
N TYR A 267 2.61 1.56 9.25
CA TYR A 267 3.04 0.20 9.58
C TYR A 267 4.42 0.21 10.25
N LEU A 268 4.74 -0.88 10.95
CA LEU A 268 6.06 -1.06 11.57
C LEU A 268 6.96 -1.95 10.69
N PRO A 269 8.26 -1.62 10.58
CA PRO A 269 9.21 -2.43 9.83
C PRO A 269 9.59 -3.72 10.60
N PRO A 270 10.28 -4.65 9.92
CA PRO A 270 10.80 -5.85 10.58
C PRO A 270 11.70 -5.50 11.77
N PRO A 271 11.66 -6.24 12.89
CA PRO A 271 10.92 -7.50 13.14
C PRO A 271 9.48 -7.34 13.67
N TRP A 272 8.93 -6.12 13.75
CA TRP A 272 7.59 -5.89 14.33
C TRP A 272 6.45 -6.03 13.31
N GLY A 273 6.74 -5.83 12.04
CA GLY A 273 5.80 -6.00 10.94
C GLY A 273 6.53 -6.08 9.61
N ASP A 274 5.78 -6.14 8.53
CA ASP A 274 6.31 -6.34 7.18
C ASP A 274 6.03 -5.09 6.33
N CYS A 275 6.87 -4.07 6.51
CA CYS A 275 6.82 -2.87 5.66
C CYS A 275 8.20 -2.40 5.22
N LYS A 276 8.22 -1.81 4.02
CA LYS A 276 9.40 -1.20 3.41
C LYS A 276 9.47 0.28 3.79
N ALA A 277 10.55 0.65 4.48
CA ALA A 277 10.83 2.02 4.90
C ALA A 277 11.81 2.75 3.97
N THR A 278 12.50 2.01 3.09
CA THR A 278 13.49 2.58 2.17
C THR A 278 12.82 3.30 1.01
N ALA A 279 13.48 4.34 0.50
CA ALA A 279 13.07 4.99 -0.74
C ALA A 279 13.05 3.99 -1.92
N MET A 280 12.33 4.35 -2.98
CA MET A 280 12.29 3.55 -4.19
C MET A 280 13.64 3.61 -4.89
N ASP A 281 14.17 2.45 -5.28
CA ASP A 281 15.33 2.33 -6.15
C ASP A 281 14.79 2.01 -7.55
N SER A 282 14.35 3.04 -8.26
CA SER A 282 13.82 2.95 -9.62
C SER A 282 14.19 4.21 -10.38
N ASP A 283 14.52 4.06 -11.65
CA ASP A 283 14.81 5.17 -12.55
C ASP A 283 13.55 5.98 -12.90
N PHE A 284 12.35 5.44 -12.61
CA PHE A 284 11.08 6.01 -13.09
C PHE A 284 10.24 6.69 -12.02
N PHE A 285 10.34 6.25 -10.77
CA PHE A 285 9.50 6.75 -9.68
C PHE A 285 10.35 7.16 -8.47
N SER A 286 10.10 8.35 -7.95
CA SER A 286 10.79 8.90 -6.77
C SER A 286 10.23 8.35 -5.45
N THR A 287 8.93 8.12 -5.39
CA THR A 287 8.23 7.68 -4.17
C THR A 287 7.85 6.21 -4.29
N TYR A 288 8.18 5.42 -3.27
CA TYR A 288 7.79 4.01 -3.23
C TYR A 288 6.30 3.87 -2.93
N SER A 289 5.58 3.24 -3.84
CA SER A 289 4.22 2.74 -3.63
C SER A 289 4.11 1.30 -4.14
N ILE A 290 3.08 0.59 -3.71
CA ILE A 290 2.83 -0.79 -4.17
C ILE A 290 2.61 -0.79 -5.68
N THR A 291 1.86 0.17 -6.21
CA THR A 291 1.58 0.32 -7.65
C THR A 291 2.82 0.69 -8.44
N ALA A 292 3.65 1.61 -7.95
CA ALA A 292 4.92 1.97 -8.60
C ALA A 292 5.87 0.77 -8.67
N CYS A 293 6.00 0.01 -7.58
CA CYS A 293 6.78 -1.23 -7.53
C CYS A 293 6.30 -2.26 -8.56
N ARG A 294 4.98 -2.45 -8.67
CA ARG A 294 4.41 -3.39 -9.63
C ARG A 294 4.62 -2.96 -11.07
N ILE A 295 4.39 -1.69 -11.39
CA ILE A 295 4.64 -1.16 -12.73
C ILE A 295 6.12 -1.33 -13.09
N ASP A 296 7.05 -1.00 -12.19
CA ASP A 296 8.49 -1.19 -12.40
C ASP A 296 8.85 -2.66 -12.65
N CYS A 297 8.26 -3.58 -11.89
CA CYS A 297 8.47 -5.02 -12.08
C CYS A 297 7.93 -5.53 -13.43
N GLU A 298 6.68 -5.19 -13.77
CA GLU A 298 6.07 -5.52 -15.06
C GLU A 298 6.88 -4.95 -16.24
N THR A 299 7.44 -3.75 -16.06
CA THR A 299 8.32 -3.09 -17.05
C THR A 299 9.57 -3.90 -17.31
N ARG A 300 10.29 -4.28 -16.25
CA ARG A 300 11.55 -5.01 -16.36
C ARG A 300 11.33 -6.37 -17.02
N TYR A 301 10.28 -7.07 -16.60
CA TYR A 301 9.90 -8.37 -17.17
C TYR A 301 9.60 -8.29 -18.67
N LEU A 302 8.83 -7.28 -19.09
CA LEU A 302 8.52 -7.07 -20.51
C LEU A 302 9.73 -6.68 -21.34
N VAL A 303 10.61 -5.81 -20.81
CA VAL A 303 11.82 -5.41 -21.52
C VAL A 303 12.77 -6.60 -21.68
N GLU A 304 12.92 -7.43 -20.65
CA GLU A 304 13.77 -8.64 -20.69
C GLU A 304 13.23 -9.69 -21.68
N ASN A 305 11.91 -9.92 -21.71
CA ASN A 305 11.31 -11.01 -22.50
C ASN A 305 10.88 -10.59 -23.91
N CYS A 306 10.41 -9.35 -24.09
CA CYS A 306 9.85 -8.85 -25.35
C CYS A 306 10.67 -7.73 -26.00
N ASN A 307 11.75 -7.23 -25.36
CA ASN A 307 12.60 -6.13 -25.85
C ASN A 307 11.83 -4.83 -26.18
N CYS A 308 10.66 -4.65 -25.58
CA CYS A 308 9.80 -3.49 -25.77
C CYS A 308 9.00 -3.23 -24.50
N ARG A 309 8.37 -2.05 -24.41
CA ARG A 309 7.48 -1.70 -23.30
C ARG A 309 6.10 -1.30 -23.78
N MET A 310 5.11 -1.50 -22.93
CA MET A 310 3.75 -1.03 -23.17
C MET A 310 3.64 0.50 -23.04
N VAL A 311 2.54 1.08 -23.53
CA VAL A 311 2.36 2.54 -23.60
C VAL A 311 2.23 3.21 -22.23
N HIS A 312 1.62 2.52 -21.27
CA HIS A 312 1.39 3.01 -19.90
C HIS A 312 2.62 2.89 -18.98
N ILE A 313 3.65 2.21 -19.45
CA ILE A 313 4.86 1.92 -18.70
C ILE A 313 5.88 3.06 -18.92
N PRO A 314 6.53 3.60 -17.87
CA PRO A 314 7.60 4.58 -18.02
C PRO A 314 8.89 3.96 -18.60
N GLY A 315 9.84 4.81 -19.01
CA GLY A 315 11.19 4.42 -19.42
C GLY A 315 11.56 4.63 -20.89
N ASP A 316 12.80 4.27 -21.23
CA ASP A 316 13.43 4.61 -22.51
C ASP A 316 13.37 3.49 -23.55
N ALA A 317 12.93 2.30 -23.16
CA ALA A 317 12.72 1.19 -24.10
C ALA A 317 11.71 1.58 -25.20
N PRO A 318 11.81 1.01 -26.42
CA PRO A 318 10.87 1.29 -27.49
C PRO A 318 9.47 0.76 -27.15
N TYR A 319 8.44 1.48 -27.62
CA TYR A 319 7.06 1.01 -27.51
C TYR A 319 6.85 -0.27 -28.34
N CYS A 320 6.16 -1.25 -27.75
CA CYS A 320 5.76 -2.45 -28.46
C CYS A 320 4.85 -2.11 -29.66
N THR A 321 5.01 -2.82 -30.77
CA THR A 321 4.09 -2.75 -31.91
C THR A 321 2.79 -3.51 -31.62
N PRO A 322 1.69 -3.24 -32.34
CA PRO A 322 0.44 -4.00 -32.17
C PRO A 322 0.60 -5.53 -32.33
N GLU A 323 1.57 -5.97 -33.15
CA GLU A 323 1.89 -7.39 -33.31
C GLU A 323 2.62 -7.93 -32.07
N GLN A 324 3.60 -7.20 -31.54
CA GLN A 324 4.31 -7.56 -30.31
C GLN A 324 3.39 -7.58 -29.08
N TYR A 325 2.38 -6.70 -29.04
CA TYR A 325 1.34 -6.74 -28.00
C TYR A 325 0.69 -8.13 -27.96
N LYS A 326 0.10 -8.54 -29.08
CA LYS A 326 -0.63 -9.81 -29.18
C LYS A 326 0.26 -11.05 -29.06
N GLU A 327 1.47 -11.02 -29.63
CA GLU A 327 2.32 -12.20 -29.72
C GLU A 327 3.25 -12.40 -28.51
N CYS A 328 3.56 -11.33 -27.76
CA CYS A 328 4.49 -11.38 -26.64
C CYS A 328 3.97 -10.68 -25.40
N ALA A 329 3.62 -9.41 -25.47
CA ALA A 329 3.42 -8.58 -24.28
C ALA A 329 2.18 -8.98 -23.47
N ASP A 330 1.03 -9.21 -24.12
CA ASP A 330 -0.21 -9.61 -23.43
C ASP A 330 -0.02 -11.00 -22.78
N PRO A 331 0.42 -12.06 -23.51
CA PRO A 331 0.66 -13.37 -22.90
C PRO A 331 1.73 -13.39 -21.81
N ALA A 332 2.76 -12.54 -21.92
CA ALA A 332 3.82 -12.43 -20.91
C ALA A 332 3.29 -11.82 -19.60
N LEU A 333 2.48 -10.77 -19.69
CA LEU A 333 1.85 -10.18 -18.50
C LEU A 333 0.80 -11.10 -17.89
N ASP A 334 -0.01 -11.78 -18.71
CA ASP A 334 -0.99 -12.75 -18.20
C ASP A 334 -0.28 -13.90 -17.47
N PHE A 335 0.83 -14.40 -18.02
CA PHE A 335 1.66 -15.39 -17.34
C PHE A 335 2.20 -14.88 -15.99
N LEU A 336 2.70 -13.64 -15.95
CA LEU A 336 3.23 -13.03 -14.75
C LEU A 336 2.16 -12.88 -13.65
N VAL A 337 0.95 -12.47 -14.03
CA VAL A 337 -0.15 -12.26 -13.08
C VAL A 337 -0.77 -13.59 -12.61
N GLU A 338 -0.94 -14.57 -13.51
CA GLU A 338 -1.67 -15.81 -13.20
C GLU A 338 -0.78 -16.95 -12.69
N ARG A 339 0.48 -17.04 -13.16
CA ARG A 339 1.31 -18.24 -12.98
C ARG A 339 2.60 -18.02 -12.21
N ASP A 340 3.14 -16.80 -12.20
CA ASP A 340 4.41 -16.49 -11.54
C ASP A 340 4.24 -15.46 -10.42
N ASN A 341 3.57 -15.88 -9.36
CA ASN A 341 3.23 -15.03 -8.22
C ASN A 341 4.46 -14.63 -7.37
N ASP A 342 5.61 -15.26 -7.61
CA ASP A 342 6.84 -15.06 -6.83
C ASP A 342 7.82 -14.08 -7.49
N TYR A 343 7.65 -13.73 -8.77
CA TYR A 343 8.58 -12.83 -9.47
C TYR A 343 8.41 -11.37 -9.05
N CYS A 344 7.17 -10.88 -8.92
CA CYS A 344 6.88 -9.50 -8.52
C CYS A 344 6.36 -9.39 -7.08
N VAL A 345 7.25 -9.58 -6.10
CA VAL A 345 6.92 -9.38 -4.69
C VAL A 345 7.13 -7.91 -4.30
N CYS A 346 6.03 -7.19 -4.14
CA CYS A 346 6.03 -5.79 -3.70
C CYS A 346 5.57 -5.67 -2.25
N GLU A 347 6.49 -5.29 -1.36
CA GLU A 347 6.22 -5.07 0.05
C GLU A 347 5.36 -3.82 0.29
N THR A 348 4.58 -3.81 1.37
CA THR A 348 3.78 -2.63 1.72
C THR A 348 4.67 -1.48 2.23
N PRO A 349 4.47 -0.23 1.80
CA PRO A 349 5.19 0.91 2.35
C PRO A 349 4.81 1.13 3.82
N CYS A 350 5.77 1.57 4.64
CA CYS A 350 5.48 1.86 6.05
C CYS A 350 4.53 3.05 6.24
N ASN A 351 4.48 3.99 5.30
CA ASN A 351 3.54 5.09 5.29
C ASN A 351 2.74 5.06 4.00
N MET A 352 1.42 5.04 4.10
CA MET A 352 0.56 5.22 2.94
C MET A 352 -0.73 5.95 3.29
N THR A 353 -1.30 6.60 2.28
CA THR A 353 -2.63 7.21 2.38
C THR A 353 -3.57 6.47 1.46
N ARG A 354 -4.73 6.09 1.98
CA ARG A 354 -5.82 5.46 1.25
C ARG A 354 -7.06 6.34 1.31
N TYR A 355 -7.93 6.19 0.32
CA TYR A 355 -9.23 6.86 0.30
C TYR A 355 -10.32 5.80 0.43
N GLY A 356 -10.91 5.72 1.62
CA GLY A 356 -12.16 4.98 1.84
C GLY A 356 -13.25 5.63 1.01
N LYS A 357 -14.11 4.84 0.37
CA LYS A 357 -15.15 5.34 -0.54
C LYS A 357 -16.47 4.63 -0.31
N GLU A 358 -17.53 5.41 -0.23
CA GLU A 358 -18.92 4.95 -0.22
C GLU A 358 -19.63 5.47 -1.46
N LEU A 359 -20.21 4.54 -2.23
CA LEU A 359 -20.88 4.86 -3.49
C LEU A 359 -22.40 4.84 -3.30
N SER A 360 -23.05 5.88 -3.81
CA SER A 360 -24.50 5.93 -3.97
C SER A 360 -24.86 6.53 -5.32
N PHE A 361 -26.07 6.27 -5.83
CA PHE A 361 -26.44 6.71 -7.17
C PHE A 361 -27.92 7.10 -7.27
N VAL A 362 -28.20 8.04 -8.16
CA VAL A 362 -29.55 8.43 -8.56
C VAL A 362 -29.66 8.45 -10.07
N LYS A 363 -30.87 8.22 -10.60
CA LYS A 363 -31.10 8.18 -12.05
C LYS A 363 -31.02 9.58 -12.67
N ILE A 364 -30.33 9.71 -13.80
CA ILE A 364 -30.33 10.90 -14.65
C ILE A 364 -30.57 10.48 -16.12
N PRO A 365 -31.39 11.22 -16.89
CA PRO A 365 -32.19 12.37 -16.51
C PRO A 365 -33.50 12.02 -15.81
N SER A 366 -34.05 12.99 -15.06
CA SER A 366 -35.45 12.99 -14.67
C SER A 366 -36.33 13.25 -15.90
N LYS A 367 -37.60 12.80 -15.86
CA LYS A 367 -38.58 13.04 -16.95
C LYS A 367 -38.69 14.53 -17.33
N ALA A 368 -38.57 15.44 -16.36
CA ALA A 368 -38.63 16.88 -16.60
C ALA A 368 -37.37 17.41 -17.30
N SER A 369 -36.19 16.90 -16.93
CA SER A 369 -34.90 17.35 -17.48
C SER A 369 -34.50 16.70 -18.81
N ALA A 370 -35.11 15.56 -19.18
CA ALA A 370 -34.73 14.79 -20.37
C ALA A 370 -34.79 15.63 -21.66
N LYS A 371 -35.92 16.31 -21.92
CA LYS A 371 -36.11 17.18 -23.08
C LYS A 371 -35.13 18.34 -23.13
N TYR A 372 -34.81 18.91 -21.96
CA TYR A 372 -33.89 20.02 -21.85
C TYR A 372 -32.46 19.60 -22.22
N LEU A 373 -31.96 18.49 -21.66
CA LEU A 373 -30.62 17.99 -21.97
C LEU A 373 -30.49 17.55 -23.43
N ALA A 374 -31.51 16.86 -23.95
CA ALA A 374 -31.59 16.47 -25.36
C ALA A 374 -31.44 17.68 -26.29
N LYS A 375 -32.19 18.77 -26.02
CA LYS A 375 -32.09 20.01 -26.80
C LYS A 375 -30.76 20.75 -26.58
N LYS A 376 -30.25 20.79 -25.34
CA LYS A 376 -29.01 21.51 -24.99
C LYS A 376 -27.79 20.92 -25.71
N TYR A 377 -27.70 19.60 -25.77
CA TYR A 377 -26.56 18.90 -26.40
C TYR A 377 -26.85 18.41 -27.81
N ASN A 378 -28.01 18.75 -28.38
CA ASN A 378 -28.45 18.33 -29.72
C ASN A 378 -28.38 16.80 -29.92
N LYS A 379 -28.96 16.05 -28.97
CA LYS A 379 -29.01 14.58 -28.95
C LYS A 379 -30.45 14.10 -28.68
N THR A 380 -30.72 12.82 -28.89
CA THR A 380 -32.03 12.22 -28.58
C THR A 380 -32.18 11.97 -27.08
N GLU A 381 -33.41 11.90 -26.57
CA GLU A 381 -33.65 11.57 -25.15
C GLU A 381 -33.07 10.20 -24.77
N GLN A 382 -33.13 9.23 -25.70
CA GLN A 382 -32.53 7.91 -25.52
C GLN A 382 -31.00 8.00 -25.40
N TYR A 383 -30.36 8.79 -26.28
CA TYR A 383 -28.91 9.01 -26.21
C TYR A 383 -28.49 9.58 -24.86
N ILE A 384 -29.24 10.55 -24.33
CA ILE A 384 -28.94 11.15 -23.02
C ILE A 384 -28.99 10.10 -21.91
N ALA A 385 -30.00 9.22 -21.92
CA ALA A 385 -30.15 8.19 -20.91
C ALA A 385 -29.07 7.09 -20.99
N GLU A 386 -28.57 6.80 -22.19
CA GLU A 386 -27.60 5.73 -22.44
C GLU A 386 -26.14 6.23 -22.39
N ASN A 387 -25.86 7.51 -22.59
CA ASN A 387 -24.47 8.00 -22.74
C ASN A 387 -24.02 8.99 -21.65
N ILE A 388 -24.96 9.69 -21.01
CA ILE A 388 -24.60 10.72 -20.04
C ILE A 388 -24.50 10.14 -18.65
N LEU A 389 -23.40 10.41 -17.97
CA LEU A 389 -23.25 10.17 -16.54
C LEU A 389 -22.83 11.45 -15.81
N VAL A 390 -23.14 11.50 -14.53
CA VAL A 390 -22.61 12.52 -13.62
C VAL A 390 -21.83 11.83 -12.52
N LEU A 391 -20.67 12.38 -12.17
CA LEU A 391 -19.78 11.85 -11.15
C LEU A 391 -19.45 12.95 -10.15
N ASP A 392 -19.83 12.73 -8.90
CA ASP A 392 -19.57 13.61 -7.77
C ASP A 392 -18.61 12.94 -6.80
N ILE A 393 -17.43 13.51 -6.61
CA ILE A 393 -16.40 13.03 -5.67
C ILE A 393 -16.14 14.11 -4.63
N PHE A 394 -16.39 13.79 -3.36
CA PHE A 394 -16.24 14.75 -2.26
C PHE A 394 -15.84 14.04 -0.97
N PHE A 395 -15.36 14.80 0.00
CA PHE A 395 -15.14 14.28 1.36
C PHE A 395 -16.42 14.39 2.18
N GLU A 396 -16.74 13.34 2.95
CA GLU A 396 -17.91 13.35 3.85
C GLU A 396 -17.81 14.49 4.89
N ALA A 397 -16.68 14.54 5.57
CA ALA A 397 -16.32 15.54 6.56
C ALA A 397 -14.83 15.87 6.45
N LEU A 398 -14.39 16.97 7.07
CA LEU A 398 -12.96 17.32 7.15
C LEU A 398 -12.28 16.62 8.32
N ASN A 399 -12.29 15.30 8.28
CA ASN A 399 -11.53 14.47 9.19
C ASN A 399 -10.79 13.42 8.39
N TYR A 400 -9.66 12.98 8.93
CA TYR A 400 -8.94 11.84 8.41
C TYR A 400 -8.81 10.80 9.51
N GLU A 401 -8.90 9.54 9.12
CA GLU A 401 -8.63 8.43 9.99
C GLU A 401 -7.13 8.16 10.02
N THR A 402 -6.58 7.92 11.21
CA THR A 402 -5.20 7.49 11.37
C THR A 402 -5.18 6.11 11.97
N ILE A 403 -4.56 5.16 11.27
CA ILE A 403 -4.42 3.77 11.68
C ILE A 403 -2.92 3.48 11.79
N GLU A 404 -2.42 3.46 13.03
CA GLU A 404 -1.00 3.28 13.30
C GLU A 404 -0.74 1.98 14.05
N GLN A 405 0.23 1.20 13.58
CA GLN A 405 0.81 0.10 14.35
C GLN A 405 1.80 0.65 15.38
N LYS A 406 1.63 0.25 16.64
CA LYS A 406 2.52 0.60 17.74
C LYS A 406 3.11 -0.66 18.38
N LYS A 407 4.34 -0.54 18.86
CA LYS A 407 5.01 -1.60 19.62
C LYS A 407 4.26 -1.79 20.94
N ALA A 408 3.73 -2.98 21.18
CA ALA A 408 3.01 -3.29 22.40
C ALA A 408 3.95 -3.43 23.59
N TYR A 409 5.19 -3.81 23.32
CA TYR A 409 6.19 -4.05 24.35
C TYR A 409 7.57 -3.61 23.86
N GLU A 410 8.25 -2.83 24.69
CA GLU A 410 9.58 -2.28 24.41
C GLU A 410 10.57 -2.68 25.51
N LEU A 411 11.86 -2.45 25.26
CA LEU A 411 12.92 -2.78 26.20
C LEU A 411 12.72 -2.10 27.57
N ALA A 412 12.19 -0.87 27.59
CA ALA A 412 11.86 -0.19 28.83
C ALA A 412 10.79 -0.94 29.65
N GLY A 413 9.77 -1.50 28.98
CA GLY A 413 8.76 -2.34 29.61
C GLY A 413 9.34 -3.64 30.17
N LEU A 414 10.26 -4.28 29.42
CA LEU A 414 10.96 -5.48 29.87
C LEU A 414 11.77 -5.23 31.15
N LEU A 415 12.57 -4.16 31.18
CA LEU A 415 13.37 -3.81 32.34
C LEU A 415 12.50 -3.48 33.56
N GLY A 416 11.37 -2.80 33.32
CA GLY A 416 10.37 -2.51 34.37
C GLY A 416 9.76 -3.79 34.96
N ASP A 417 9.32 -4.72 34.11
CA ASP A 417 8.69 -5.97 34.56
C ASP A 417 9.68 -6.90 35.27
N ILE A 418 10.89 -7.09 34.72
CA ILE A 418 11.92 -7.92 35.35
C ILE A 418 12.39 -7.29 36.66
N GLY A 419 12.64 -5.97 36.67
CA GLY A 419 13.03 -5.25 37.87
C GLY A 419 11.97 -5.33 38.96
N GLY A 420 10.69 -5.17 38.61
CA GLY A 420 9.56 -5.34 39.53
C GLY A 420 9.47 -6.76 40.09
N GLN A 421 9.62 -7.78 39.25
CA GLN A 421 9.62 -9.19 39.69
C GLN A 421 10.82 -9.52 40.59
N MET A 422 12.03 -9.06 40.25
CA MET A 422 13.23 -9.23 41.08
C MET A 422 13.04 -8.60 42.46
N GLY A 423 12.51 -7.36 42.50
CA GLY A 423 12.21 -6.68 43.75
C GLY A 423 11.13 -7.40 44.58
N LEU A 424 10.09 -7.92 43.93
CA LEU A 424 8.99 -8.61 44.61
C LEU A 424 9.38 -9.99 45.18
N PHE A 425 10.06 -10.84 44.40
CA PHE A 425 10.32 -12.23 44.78
C PHE A 425 11.53 -12.40 45.69
N ILE A 426 12.62 -11.68 45.42
CA ILE A 426 13.91 -11.88 46.10
C ILE A 426 14.46 -10.60 46.74
N GLY A 427 13.78 -9.46 46.60
CA GLY A 427 14.23 -8.18 47.13
C GLY A 427 15.51 -7.67 46.46
N ALA A 428 15.85 -8.21 45.29
CA ALA A 428 17.11 -7.90 44.63
C ALA A 428 16.94 -6.73 43.66
N SER A 429 18.00 -5.95 43.53
CA SER A 429 18.15 -4.92 42.51
C SER A 429 19.40 -5.21 41.67
N ILE A 430 19.68 -4.34 40.70
CA ILE A 430 20.96 -4.38 39.97
C ILE A 430 22.15 -4.27 40.93
N LEU A 431 22.02 -3.47 42.00
CA LEU A 431 23.07 -3.33 43.02
C LEU A 431 23.30 -4.64 43.78
N THR A 432 22.24 -5.40 44.06
CA THR A 432 22.33 -6.73 44.70
C THR A 432 23.09 -7.73 43.83
N ILE A 433 22.94 -7.65 42.51
CA ILE A 433 23.70 -8.48 41.57
C ILE A 433 25.18 -8.05 41.57
N LEU A 434 25.46 -6.75 41.63
CA LEU A 434 26.83 -6.25 41.74
C LEU A 434 27.49 -6.67 43.07
N GLU A 435 26.77 -6.62 44.20
CA GLU A 435 27.24 -7.14 45.50
C GLU A 435 27.61 -8.63 45.42
N LEU A 436 26.85 -9.42 44.67
CA LEU A 436 27.15 -10.84 44.46
C LEU A 436 28.43 -11.02 43.61
N PHE A 437 28.62 -10.22 42.56
CA PHE A 437 29.83 -10.26 41.76
C PHE A 437 31.07 -9.81 42.53
N ASP A 438 30.93 -8.78 43.37
CA ASP A 438 32.00 -8.29 44.25
C ASP A 438 32.44 -9.38 45.24
N TYR A 439 31.47 -10.04 45.88
CA TYR A 439 31.75 -11.22 46.71
C TYR A 439 32.43 -12.35 45.93
N LEU A 440 31.97 -12.68 44.73
CA LEU A 440 32.59 -13.71 43.89
C LEU A 440 34.01 -13.32 43.46
N TYR A 441 34.29 -12.03 43.29
CA TYR A 441 35.62 -11.51 42.99
C TYR A 441 36.55 -11.60 44.21
N GLU A 442 36.10 -11.19 45.39
CA GLU A 442 36.85 -11.31 46.65
C GLU A 442 37.17 -12.76 47.03
N VAL A 443 36.28 -13.70 46.69
CA VAL A 443 36.42 -15.13 46.98
C VAL A 443 37.31 -15.85 45.94
N ARG A 444 37.57 -15.25 44.77
CA ARG A 444 38.43 -15.83 43.76
C ARG A 444 39.90 -15.68 44.20
N PRO A 445 40.66 -16.78 44.36
CA PRO A 445 42.09 -16.66 44.61
C PRO A 445 42.79 -16.06 43.37
N PRO A 446 43.93 -15.34 43.54
CA PRO A 446 44.75 -14.89 42.42
C PRO A 446 45.23 -16.05 41.53
#